data_AF-A0A831XG84-F1
#
_entry.id   AF-A0A831XG84-F1
#
_cell.length_a   1.000
_cell.length_b   1.000
_cell.length_c   1.000
_cell.angle_alpha   90.00
_cell.angle_beta   90.00
_cell.angle_gamma   90.00
#
_symmetry.space_group_name_H-M   'P 1'
#
loop_
_entity.id
_entity.type
_entity.pdbx_description
1 polymer ?
#
loop_
_entity_poly.entity_id
_entity_poly.type
_entity_poly.pdbx_seq_one_letter_code
_entity_poly.pdbx_strand_id
1 'polypeptide(L)'
;MPSQDFGENAIGFAALCRDLGLQVLVPSDRPVLYLLPEPRPFLPPEGALLLFRPEGSLFRYRAAAGFLLPEPDPEVRAFAEAEGLGLALYPPWLRAEELERALALRLFALGPGMALAGFLDLLLRLPERPLLEVLQQATGLALARVAPWGEVLGFAGGVPPEHPREPGEGKGYLALEAGEGVLVAYGEEGRLRRARGVLEVAARLLRVRGLERSLERMQEESL
;
A
#
# COMPACT_ATOMS: atom_id res chain seq x y z
N MET A 1 29.45 -19.19 10.25
CA MET A 1 28.01 -19.06 9.97
C MET A 1 27.79 -17.63 9.53
N PRO A 2 27.27 -17.35 8.33
CA PRO A 2 27.09 -15.97 7.91
C PRO A 2 25.94 -15.35 8.71
N SER A 3 26.24 -14.18 9.26
CA SER A 3 25.31 -13.24 9.87
C SER A 3 24.20 -12.90 8.88
N GLN A 4 22.95 -13.20 9.25
CA GLN A 4 21.78 -12.69 8.54
C GLN A 4 21.57 -11.25 8.97
N ASP A 5 22.05 -10.31 8.16
CA ASP A 5 21.78 -8.90 8.35
C ASP A 5 20.30 -8.61 8.02
N PHE A 6 19.60 -8.05 9.00
CA PHE A 6 18.24 -7.52 8.83
C PHE A 6 18.30 -6.35 7.83
N GLY A 7 17.99 -6.62 6.55
CA GLY A 7 17.99 -5.61 5.49
C GLY A 7 18.14 -6.12 4.05
N GLU A 8 18.52 -7.38 3.82
CA GLU A 8 18.99 -7.82 2.49
C GLU A 8 17.92 -8.41 1.54
N ASN A 9 16.65 -8.55 1.92
CA ASN A 9 15.68 -9.30 1.10
C ASN A 9 14.70 -8.43 0.30
N ALA A 10 15.14 -7.30 -0.26
CA ALA A 10 14.37 -6.66 -1.33
C ALA A 10 14.69 -7.37 -2.64
N ILE A 11 13.68 -7.97 -3.30
CA ILE A 11 13.91 -8.63 -4.59
C ILE A 11 14.20 -7.57 -5.65
N GLY A 12 15.35 -7.70 -6.30
CA GLY A 12 15.68 -6.86 -7.46
C GLY A 12 14.73 -7.15 -8.62
N PHE A 13 14.42 -6.13 -9.41
CA PHE A 13 13.51 -6.24 -10.55
C PHE A 13 13.82 -7.44 -11.47
N ALA A 14 15.08 -7.61 -11.84
CA ALA A 14 15.50 -8.70 -12.74
C ALA A 14 15.36 -10.08 -12.09
N ALA A 15 15.49 -10.20 -10.77
CA ALA A 15 15.25 -11.44 -10.05
C ALA A 15 13.75 -11.76 -10.03
N LEU A 16 12.91 -10.79 -9.68
CA LEU A 16 11.44 -10.94 -9.65
C LEU A 16 10.88 -11.38 -11.00
N CYS A 17 11.32 -10.74 -12.08
CA CYS A 17 10.84 -11.05 -13.43
C CYS A 17 11.27 -12.44 -13.88
N ARG A 18 12.51 -12.87 -13.57
CA ARG A 18 13.00 -14.22 -13.90
C ARG A 18 12.24 -15.30 -13.15
N ASP A 19 11.93 -15.10 -11.86
CA ASP A 19 11.17 -16.04 -11.04
C ASP A 19 9.73 -16.22 -11.54
N LEU A 20 9.18 -15.18 -12.17
CA LEU A 20 7.87 -15.20 -12.81
C LEU A 20 7.91 -15.69 -14.27
N GLY A 21 9.09 -16.01 -14.81
CA GLY A 21 9.27 -16.44 -16.20
C GLY A 21 8.98 -15.35 -17.23
N LEU A 22 9.10 -14.08 -16.84
CA LEU A 22 8.84 -12.93 -17.70
C LEU A 22 10.07 -12.59 -18.55
N GLN A 23 9.83 -12.04 -19.74
CA GLN A 23 10.91 -11.67 -20.66
C GLN A 23 11.50 -10.33 -20.24
N VAL A 24 12.69 -10.33 -19.64
CA VAL A 24 13.40 -9.10 -19.28
C VAL A 24 14.06 -8.49 -20.52
N LEU A 25 13.73 -7.24 -20.84
CA LEU A 25 14.35 -6.46 -21.92
C LEU A 25 15.48 -5.57 -21.39
N VAL A 26 15.23 -4.91 -20.25
CA VAL A 26 16.22 -4.07 -19.55
C VAL A 26 16.33 -4.60 -18.13
N PRO A 27 17.46 -5.24 -17.76
CA PRO A 27 17.64 -5.72 -16.40
C PRO A 27 17.90 -4.54 -15.45
N SER A 28 17.45 -4.68 -14.21
CA SER A 28 17.75 -3.74 -13.14
C SER A 28 17.76 -4.48 -11.80
N ASP A 29 18.65 -4.07 -10.90
CA ASP A 29 18.73 -4.56 -9.53
C ASP A 29 17.96 -3.65 -8.56
N ARG A 30 17.24 -2.64 -9.07
CA ARG A 30 16.40 -1.79 -8.23
C ARG A 30 15.41 -2.64 -7.42
N PRO A 31 15.25 -2.35 -6.12
CA PRO A 31 14.36 -3.11 -5.26
C PRO A 31 12.90 -2.88 -5.67
N VAL A 32 12.14 -3.96 -5.81
CA VAL A 32 10.70 -3.91 -6.02
C VAL A 32 9.99 -3.99 -4.67
N LEU A 33 9.33 -2.90 -4.28
CA LEU A 33 8.67 -2.76 -2.98
C LEU A 33 7.16 -3.03 -3.05
N TYR A 34 6.51 -2.58 -4.12
CA TYR A 34 5.08 -2.77 -4.34
C TYR A 34 4.73 -2.72 -5.83
N LEU A 35 3.53 -3.18 -6.16
CA LEU A 35 2.94 -3.13 -7.48
C LEU A 35 2.05 -1.90 -7.61
N LEU A 36 2.17 -1.18 -8.72
CA LEU A 36 1.27 -0.09 -9.10
C LEU A 36 0.57 -0.44 -10.43
N PRO A 37 -0.68 -0.93 -10.38
CA PRO A 37 -1.38 -1.42 -11.57
C PRO A 37 -1.88 -0.29 -12.48
N GLU A 38 -2.15 0.89 -11.91
CA GLU A 38 -2.67 2.05 -12.64
C GLU A 38 -2.08 3.38 -12.10
N PRO A 39 -2.09 4.47 -12.88
CA PRO A 39 -1.56 5.76 -12.45
C PRO A 39 -2.21 6.27 -11.17
N ARG A 40 -1.39 6.58 -10.16
CA ARG A 40 -1.83 7.20 -8.89
C ARG A 40 -1.13 8.55 -8.69
N PRO A 41 -1.82 9.69 -8.90
CA PRO A 41 -1.20 11.01 -8.87
C PRO A 41 -0.59 11.43 -7.53
N PHE A 42 -1.00 10.82 -6.43
CA PHE A 42 -0.56 11.21 -5.08
C PHE A 42 0.39 10.19 -4.44
N LEU A 43 0.63 9.06 -5.10
CA LEU A 43 1.57 8.06 -4.60
C LEU A 43 2.96 8.34 -5.20
N PRO A 44 4.03 8.39 -4.39
CA PRO A 44 5.39 8.42 -4.93
C PRO A 44 5.62 7.14 -5.74
N PRO A 45 6.44 7.15 -6.81
CA PRO A 45 6.73 5.95 -7.60
C PRO A 45 7.94 5.16 -7.08
N GLU A 46 8.55 5.57 -5.97
CA GLU A 46 9.80 4.98 -5.47
C GLU A 46 9.65 3.50 -5.13
N GLY A 47 10.43 2.64 -5.79
CA GLY A 47 10.34 1.19 -5.61
C GLY A 47 9.08 0.54 -6.20
N ALA A 48 8.26 1.29 -6.95
CA ALA A 48 7.09 0.75 -7.64
C ALA A 48 7.48 -0.11 -8.84
N LEU A 49 6.81 -1.24 -9.02
CA LEU A 49 6.71 -1.93 -10.31
C LEU A 49 5.45 -1.43 -11.03
N LEU A 50 5.59 -0.90 -12.23
CA LEU A 50 4.50 -0.28 -12.98
C LEU A 50 3.91 -1.27 -13.98
N LEU A 51 2.60 -1.53 -13.91
CA LEU A 51 1.88 -2.43 -14.85
C LEU A 51 1.20 -1.70 -16.01
N PHE A 52 1.55 -0.44 -16.22
CA PHE A 52 0.95 0.42 -17.23
C PHE A 52 2.03 1.23 -17.94
N ARG A 53 1.75 1.64 -19.18
CA ARG A 53 2.52 2.66 -19.89
C ARG A 53 2.04 4.04 -19.43
N PRO A 54 2.89 4.86 -18.77
CA PRO A 54 2.45 6.19 -18.37
C PRO A 54 2.10 7.07 -19.57
N GLU A 55 1.07 7.89 -19.40
CA GLU A 55 0.71 8.92 -20.37
C GLU A 55 1.51 10.20 -20.08
N GLY A 56 2.13 10.77 -21.13
CA GLY A 56 2.92 11.99 -21.01
C GLY A 56 4.35 11.75 -20.51
N SER A 57 4.84 12.60 -19.58
CA SER A 57 6.25 12.58 -19.18
C SER A 57 6.61 11.37 -18.31
N LEU A 58 7.49 10.52 -18.82
CA LEU A 58 8.07 9.37 -18.08
C LEU A 58 8.92 9.80 -16.89
N PHE A 59 9.46 11.02 -16.90
CA PHE A 59 10.39 11.52 -15.88
C PHE A 59 9.84 11.45 -14.45
N ARG A 60 8.51 11.57 -14.32
CA ARG A 60 7.81 11.38 -13.04
C ARG A 60 8.14 10.04 -12.39
N TYR A 61 8.35 8.99 -13.19
CA TYR A 61 8.54 7.62 -12.75
C TYR A 61 10.02 7.21 -12.66
N ARG A 62 10.96 8.16 -12.74
CA ARG A 62 12.42 7.88 -12.66
C ARG A 62 12.87 7.15 -11.40
N ALA A 63 12.09 7.21 -10.31
CA ALA A 63 12.37 6.53 -9.05
C ALA A 63 11.74 5.12 -8.96
N ALA A 64 10.98 4.70 -9.97
CA ALA A 64 10.36 3.37 -10.00
C ALA A 64 11.42 2.26 -10.11
N ALA A 65 11.03 1.05 -9.70
CA ALA A 65 11.86 -0.14 -9.84
C ALA A 65 11.92 -0.58 -11.31
N GLY A 66 10.79 -0.50 -12.01
CA GLY A 66 10.72 -0.82 -13.44
C GLY A 66 9.30 -0.86 -14.00
N PHE A 67 9.23 -1.20 -15.29
CA PHE A 67 8.00 -1.33 -16.06
C PHE A 67 7.75 -2.78 -16.45
N LEU A 68 6.48 -3.14 -16.45
CA LEU A 68 5.99 -4.41 -16.94
C LEU A 68 4.90 -4.17 -17.98
N LEU A 69 5.20 -4.46 -19.24
CA LEU A 69 4.33 -4.12 -20.38
C LEU A 69 3.93 -5.36 -21.18
N PRO A 70 2.77 -5.37 -21.85
CA PRO A 70 2.36 -6.50 -22.70
C PRO A 70 3.14 -6.55 -24.01
N GLU A 71 3.66 -5.40 -24.45
CA GLU A 71 4.34 -5.22 -25.73
C GLU A 71 5.59 -4.34 -25.56
N PRO A 72 6.60 -4.49 -26.43
CA PRO A 72 7.79 -3.65 -26.40
C PRO A 72 7.45 -2.19 -26.74
N ASP A 73 7.91 -1.27 -25.89
CA ASP A 73 7.79 0.16 -26.11
C ASP A 73 9.18 0.80 -26.22
N PRO A 74 9.59 1.33 -27.39
CA PRO A 74 10.91 1.92 -27.59
C PRO A 74 11.19 3.14 -26.70
N GLU A 75 10.18 3.95 -26.41
CA GLU A 75 10.30 5.16 -25.60
C GLU A 75 10.56 4.79 -24.13
N VAL A 76 9.76 3.86 -23.60
CA VAL A 76 9.94 3.34 -22.24
C VAL A 76 11.27 2.60 -22.11
N ARG A 77 11.67 1.85 -23.13
CA ARG A 77 12.96 1.17 -23.15
C ARG A 77 14.14 2.14 -23.06
N ALA A 78 14.17 3.16 -23.92
CA ALA A 78 15.25 4.16 -23.91
C ALA A 78 15.31 4.90 -22.56
N PHE A 79 14.14 5.22 -21.99
CA PHE A 79 14.06 5.83 -20.66
C PHE A 79 14.56 4.89 -19.55
N ALA A 80 14.18 3.62 -19.59
CA ALA A 80 14.61 2.63 -18.61
C ALA A 80 16.13 2.39 -18.66
N GLU A 81 16.71 2.33 -19.86
CA GLU A 81 18.16 2.23 -20.05
C GLU A 81 18.90 3.48 -19.53
N ALA A 82 18.38 4.68 -19.81
CA ALA A 82 19.00 5.94 -19.39
C ALA A 82 18.98 6.14 -17.86
N GLU A 83 17.87 5.80 -17.22
CA GLU A 83 17.66 6.03 -15.79
C GLU A 83 17.99 4.79 -14.93
N GLY A 84 18.33 3.65 -15.54
CA GLY A 84 18.65 2.40 -14.83
C GLY A 84 17.44 1.69 -14.22
N LEU A 85 16.26 1.84 -14.83
CA LEU A 85 15.05 1.10 -14.46
C LEU A 85 14.98 -0.25 -15.16
N GLY A 86 14.21 -1.15 -14.58
CA GLY A 86 13.86 -2.41 -15.22
C GLY A 86 12.79 -2.24 -16.31
N LEU A 87 12.85 -3.09 -17.34
CA LEU A 87 11.76 -3.29 -18.30
C LEU A 87 11.62 -4.78 -18.60
N ALA A 88 10.42 -5.31 -18.46
CA ALA A 88 10.10 -6.69 -18.81
C ALA A 88 8.74 -6.77 -19.49
N LEU A 89 8.58 -7.81 -20.30
CA LEU A 89 7.34 -8.12 -20.98
C LEU A 89 6.63 -9.29 -20.30
N TYR A 90 5.31 -9.16 -20.20
CA TYR A 90 4.44 -10.26 -19.85
C TYR A 90 3.68 -10.76 -21.08
N PRO A 91 3.33 -12.05 -21.15
CA PRO A 91 2.64 -12.58 -22.32
C PRO A 91 1.27 -11.93 -22.53
N PRO A 92 0.87 -11.62 -23.77
CA PRO A 92 -0.39 -10.92 -24.06
C PRO A 92 -1.64 -11.78 -23.76
N TRP A 93 -1.49 -13.09 -23.63
CA TRP A 93 -2.57 -14.00 -23.24
C TRP A 93 -2.76 -14.09 -21.72
N LEU A 94 -1.83 -13.56 -20.92
CA LEU A 94 -1.96 -13.53 -19.48
C LEU A 94 -2.89 -12.38 -19.09
N ARG A 95 -3.94 -12.68 -18.32
CA ARG A 95 -4.83 -11.64 -17.80
C ARG A 95 -4.09 -10.76 -16.81
N ALA A 96 -4.31 -9.45 -16.88
CA ALA A 96 -3.66 -8.49 -15.99
C ALA A 96 -3.90 -8.84 -14.51
N GLU A 97 -5.11 -9.27 -14.16
CA GLU A 97 -5.48 -9.64 -12.79
C GLU A 97 -4.73 -10.88 -12.29
N GLU A 98 -4.43 -11.84 -13.16
CA GLU A 98 -3.66 -13.04 -12.81
C GLU A 98 -2.19 -12.70 -12.53
N LEU A 99 -1.66 -11.77 -13.31
CA LEU A 99 -0.31 -11.23 -13.16
C LEU A 99 -0.17 -10.38 -11.91
N GLU A 100 -1.11 -9.47 -11.67
CA GLU A 100 -1.18 -8.68 -10.43
C GLU A 100 -1.20 -9.59 -9.20
N ARG A 101 -2.05 -10.64 -9.24
CA ARG A 101 -2.15 -11.61 -8.16
C ARG A 101 -0.85 -12.39 -7.95
N ALA A 102 -0.19 -12.83 -9.02
CA ALA A 102 1.08 -13.54 -8.93
C ALA A 102 2.19 -12.64 -8.35
N LEU A 103 2.27 -11.38 -8.79
CA LEU A 103 3.19 -10.38 -8.29
C LEU A 103 2.96 -10.06 -6.82
N ALA A 104 1.70 -9.81 -6.44
CA ALA A 104 1.32 -9.56 -5.06
C ALA A 104 1.71 -10.74 -4.14
N LEU A 105 1.46 -11.98 -4.57
CA LEU A 105 1.84 -13.18 -3.81
C LEU A 105 3.36 -13.32 -3.67
N ARG A 106 4.14 -13.02 -4.71
CA ARG A 106 5.61 -13.09 -4.66
C ARG A 106 6.18 -11.99 -3.77
N LEU A 107 5.75 -10.75 -3.95
CA LEU A 107 6.19 -9.62 -3.12
C LEU A 107 5.82 -9.84 -1.66
N PHE A 108 4.63 -10.40 -1.39
CA PHE A 108 4.20 -10.78 -0.05
C PHE A 108 5.05 -11.92 0.54
N ALA A 109 5.38 -12.94 -0.26
CA ALA A 109 6.23 -14.06 0.18
C ALA A 109 7.68 -13.64 0.47
N LEU A 110 8.16 -12.59 -0.20
CA LEU A 110 9.53 -12.08 -0.09
C LEU A 110 9.69 -11.00 1.00
N GLY A 111 8.62 -10.28 1.33
CA GLY A 111 8.69 -9.11 2.20
C GLY A 111 7.63 -9.08 3.29
N PRO A 112 7.80 -9.81 4.41
CA PRO A 112 7.04 -9.49 5.61
C PRO A 112 7.51 -8.18 6.29
N GLY A 113 8.75 -7.72 6.05
CA GLY A 113 9.37 -6.61 6.81
C GLY A 113 9.34 -5.22 6.15
N MET A 114 9.85 -5.09 4.92
CA MET A 114 10.08 -3.76 4.30
C MET A 114 8.87 -3.15 3.59
N ALA A 115 8.03 -3.96 2.93
CA ALA A 115 6.74 -3.49 2.40
C ALA A 115 5.82 -3.01 3.53
N LEU A 116 5.89 -3.66 4.70
CA LEU A 116 5.23 -3.22 5.91
C LEU A 116 5.81 -1.89 6.40
N ALA A 117 7.14 -1.74 6.51
CA ALA A 117 7.77 -0.51 6.96
C ALA A 117 7.43 0.71 6.09
N GLY A 118 7.49 0.57 4.75
CA GLY A 118 7.10 1.65 3.83
C GLY A 118 5.60 1.95 3.87
N PHE A 119 4.77 0.92 4.00
CA PHE A 119 3.33 1.09 4.22
C PHE A 119 3.05 1.81 5.54
N LEU A 120 3.74 1.47 6.63
CA LEU A 120 3.60 2.12 7.93
C LEU A 120 4.06 3.57 7.91
N ASP A 121 5.18 3.89 7.26
CA ASP A 121 5.66 5.26 7.07
C ASP A 121 4.67 6.11 6.25
N LEU A 122 4.07 5.51 5.20
CA LEU A 122 3.00 6.16 4.44
C LEU A 122 1.78 6.42 5.33
N LEU A 123 1.29 5.42 6.06
CA LEU A 123 0.15 5.56 6.97
C LEU A 123 0.43 6.63 8.06
N LEU A 124 1.68 6.76 8.51
CA LEU A 124 2.11 7.78 9.48
C LEU A 124 2.08 9.21 8.94
N ARG A 125 2.09 9.42 7.62
CA ARG A 125 2.12 10.76 7.00
C ARG A 125 0.80 11.20 6.39
N LEU A 126 -0.09 10.26 6.07
CA LEU A 126 -1.35 10.57 5.39
C LEU A 126 -2.36 11.28 6.30
N PRO A 127 -3.05 12.34 5.84
CA PRO A 127 -4.21 12.87 6.52
C PRO A 127 -5.30 11.79 6.70
N GLU A 128 -6.23 12.03 7.63
CA GLU A 128 -7.17 11.00 8.09
C GLU A 128 -8.02 10.39 6.96
N ARG A 129 -8.55 11.21 6.06
CA ARG A 129 -9.36 10.70 4.93
C ARG A 129 -8.54 9.91 3.89
N PRO A 130 -7.39 10.41 3.39
CA PRO A 130 -6.47 9.62 2.57
C PRO A 130 -6.00 8.31 3.21
N LEU A 131 -5.78 8.30 4.53
CA LEU A 131 -5.45 7.09 5.28
C LEU A 131 -6.56 6.04 5.14
N LEU A 132 -7.82 6.44 5.35
CA LEU A 132 -8.97 5.54 5.22
C LEU A 132 -9.14 5.05 3.78
N GLU A 133 -8.90 5.88 2.78
CA GLU A 133 -8.96 5.50 1.37
C GLU A 133 -7.88 4.46 1.01
N VAL A 134 -6.65 4.65 1.47
CA VAL A 134 -5.56 3.68 1.27
C VAL A 134 -5.87 2.35 1.97
N LEU A 135 -6.39 2.40 3.20
CA LEU A 135 -6.78 1.19 3.93
C LEU A 135 -7.97 0.48 3.24
N GLN A 136 -8.92 1.23 2.69
CA GLN A 136 -10.05 0.68 1.94
C GLN A 136 -9.59 0.00 0.65
N GLN A 137 -8.63 0.60 -0.07
CA GLN A 137 -8.00 -0.03 -1.24
C GLN A 137 -7.21 -1.29 -0.87
N ALA A 138 -6.45 -1.25 0.23
CA ALA A 138 -5.61 -2.37 0.67
C ALA A 138 -6.41 -3.56 1.21
N THR A 139 -7.54 -3.29 1.88
CA THR A 139 -8.33 -4.33 2.56
C THR A 139 -9.59 -4.73 1.80
N GLY A 140 -10.06 -3.88 0.87
CA GLY A 140 -11.35 -4.03 0.20
C GLY A 140 -12.56 -3.89 1.13
N LEU A 141 -12.37 -3.33 2.33
CA LEU A 141 -13.42 -3.11 3.34
C LEU A 141 -13.83 -1.64 3.35
N ALA A 142 -15.11 -1.37 3.60
CA ALA A 142 -15.55 -0.01 3.87
C ALA A 142 -15.12 0.38 5.29
N LEU A 143 -14.64 1.61 5.47
CA LEU A 143 -14.03 2.08 6.70
C LEU A 143 -14.66 3.38 7.17
N ALA A 144 -14.85 3.52 8.48
CA ALA A 144 -15.26 4.77 9.12
C ALA A 144 -14.40 5.05 10.35
N ARG A 145 -14.07 6.32 10.59
CA ARG A 145 -13.51 6.80 11.84
C ARG A 145 -14.60 7.55 12.60
N VAL A 146 -14.87 7.11 13.82
CA VAL A 146 -16.02 7.58 14.61
C VAL A 146 -15.54 8.10 15.96
N ALA A 147 -15.90 9.33 16.29
CA ALA A 147 -15.60 9.95 17.57
C ALA A 147 -16.35 9.26 18.73
N PRO A 148 -15.93 9.45 20.00
CA PRO A 148 -16.58 8.82 21.15
C PRO A 148 -18.04 9.27 21.32
N TRP A 149 -18.36 10.51 20.87
CA TRP A 149 -19.72 11.05 20.87
C TRP A 149 -20.56 10.62 19.65
N GLY A 150 -20.02 9.78 18.75
CA GLY A 150 -20.75 9.17 17.64
C GLY A 150 -20.72 9.93 16.32
N GLU A 151 -19.98 11.03 16.23
CA GLU A 151 -19.74 11.74 14.97
C GLU A 151 -18.80 10.96 14.05
N VAL A 152 -19.09 10.96 12.75
CA VAL A 152 -18.20 10.37 11.73
C VAL A 152 -17.15 11.41 11.33
N LEU A 153 -15.92 11.19 11.77
CA LEU A 153 -14.77 12.05 11.48
C LEU A 153 -14.26 11.85 10.04
N GLY A 154 -14.44 10.64 9.49
CA GLY A 154 -14.08 10.32 8.11
C GLY A 154 -14.57 8.93 7.70
N PHE A 155 -14.69 8.69 6.40
CA PHE A 155 -15.08 7.39 5.86
C PHE A 155 -14.49 7.14 4.47
N ALA A 156 -14.40 5.86 4.10
CA ALA A 156 -14.02 5.40 2.76
C ALA A 156 -14.89 4.19 2.36
N GLY A 157 -15.47 4.24 1.16
CA GLY A 157 -16.42 3.23 0.67
C GLY A 157 -17.86 3.42 1.17
N GLY A 158 -18.73 2.46 0.87
CA GLY A 158 -20.13 2.46 1.29
C GLY A 158 -20.29 2.04 2.74
N VAL A 159 -20.31 3.02 3.66
CA VAL A 159 -20.52 2.77 5.10
C VAL A 159 -22.00 2.84 5.46
N PRO A 160 -22.47 2.03 6.43
CA PRO A 160 -23.85 2.09 6.90
C PRO A 160 -24.15 3.40 7.65
N PRO A 161 -25.43 3.79 7.81
CA PRO A 161 -25.81 5.03 8.50
C PRO A 161 -25.59 5.00 10.02
N GLU A 162 -25.50 3.81 10.61
CA GLU A 162 -25.26 3.62 12.04
C GLU A 162 -23.88 3.02 12.29
N HIS A 163 -23.18 3.57 13.27
CA HIS A 163 -21.81 3.17 13.60
C HIS A 163 -21.69 2.75 15.07
N PRO A 164 -20.91 1.70 15.37
CA PRO A 164 -20.54 1.38 16.73
C PRO A 164 -19.70 2.52 17.31
N ARG A 165 -19.92 2.80 18.60
CA ARG A 165 -19.20 3.84 19.34
C ARG A 165 -18.13 3.28 20.28
N GLU A 166 -18.23 1.98 20.55
CA GLU A 166 -17.31 1.25 21.42
C GLU A 166 -16.54 0.20 20.61
N PRO A 167 -15.31 -0.13 21.00
CA PRO A 167 -14.56 -1.22 20.39
C PRO A 167 -15.29 -2.55 20.57
N GLY A 168 -15.30 -3.37 19.52
CA GLY A 168 -16.01 -4.64 19.54
C GLY A 168 -16.20 -5.26 18.16
N GLU A 169 -16.67 -6.49 18.18
CA GLU A 169 -16.99 -7.25 16.98
C GLU A 169 -18.50 -7.47 16.94
N GLY A 170 -19.09 -7.31 15.75
CA GLY A 170 -20.51 -7.60 15.55
C GLY A 170 -20.78 -8.11 14.15
N LYS A 171 -22.06 -8.36 13.86
CA LYS A 171 -22.44 -8.93 12.57
C LYS A 171 -22.13 -7.93 11.45
N GLY A 172 -21.08 -8.24 10.69
CA GLY A 172 -20.66 -7.45 9.53
C GLY A 172 -19.74 -6.27 9.83
N TYR A 173 -19.21 -6.16 11.06
CA TYR A 173 -18.25 -5.10 11.40
C TYR A 173 -17.18 -5.53 12.42
N LEU A 174 -16.05 -4.83 12.38
CA LEU A 174 -14.98 -4.83 13.38
C LEU A 174 -14.70 -3.39 13.79
N ALA A 175 -14.89 -3.05 15.07
CA ALA A 175 -14.59 -1.74 15.63
C ALA A 175 -13.36 -1.83 16.55
N LEU A 176 -12.32 -1.07 16.22
CA LEU A 176 -11.04 -1.07 16.93
C LEU A 176 -10.80 0.29 17.59
N GLU A 177 -10.27 0.29 18.80
CA GLU A 177 -9.88 1.51 19.50
C GLU A 177 -8.78 2.25 18.73
N ALA A 178 -9.00 3.53 18.39
CA ALA A 178 -8.15 4.30 17.51
C ALA A 178 -7.87 5.73 18.04
N GLY A 179 -7.54 5.84 19.33
CA GLY A 179 -7.30 7.12 20.01
C GLY A 179 -8.59 7.70 20.58
N GLU A 180 -8.96 8.93 20.19
CA GLU A 180 -10.23 9.57 20.58
C GLU A 180 -11.41 8.92 19.81
N GLY A 181 -11.67 7.63 19.97
CA GLY A 181 -12.81 6.92 19.34
C GLY A 181 -12.41 5.62 18.64
N VAL A 182 -13.23 5.15 17.69
CA VAL A 182 -13.06 3.87 17.00
C VAL A 182 -12.80 3.97 15.49
N LEU A 183 -11.95 3.09 14.97
CA LEU A 183 -11.84 2.74 13.56
C LEU A 183 -12.74 1.54 13.29
N VAL A 184 -13.75 1.71 12.44
CA VAL A 184 -14.73 0.69 12.12
C VAL A 184 -14.51 0.20 10.69
N ALA A 185 -14.39 -1.12 10.53
CA ALA A 185 -14.36 -1.79 9.24
C ALA A 185 -15.63 -2.61 9.03
N TYR A 186 -16.21 -2.50 7.84
CA TYR A 186 -17.45 -3.18 7.45
C TYR A 186 -17.21 -4.19 6.34
N GLY A 187 -17.79 -5.37 6.49
CA GLY A 187 -17.74 -6.41 5.46
C GLY A 187 -18.03 -7.80 6.00
N GLU A 188 -17.83 -8.81 5.13
CA GLU A 188 -17.99 -10.22 5.49
C GLU A 188 -16.96 -10.65 6.54
N GLU A 189 -17.39 -11.51 7.47
CA GLU A 189 -16.57 -11.98 8.60
C GLU A 189 -15.22 -12.57 8.16
N GLY A 190 -15.21 -13.32 7.06
CA GLY A 190 -13.98 -13.87 6.48
C GLY A 190 -13.00 -12.81 5.96
N ARG A 191 -13.49 -11.67 5.46
CA ARG A 191 -12.64 -10.56 5.03
C ARG A 191 -12.15 -9.75 6.22
N LEU A 192 -13.02 -9.49 7.19
CA LEU A 192 -12.66 -8.81 8.44
C LEU A 192 -11.55 -9.57 9.18
N ARG A 193 -11.68 -10.90 9.30
CA ARG A 193 -10.66 -11.75 9.94
C ARG A 193 -9.32 -11.68 9.21
N ARG A 194 -9.31 -11.68 7.87
CA ARG A 194 -8.08 -11.56 7.06
C ARG A 194 -7.41 -10.18 7.19
N ALA A 195 -8.20 -9.12 7.25
CA ALA A 195 -7.70 -7.75 7.34
C ALA A 195 -7.33 -7.31 8.77
N ARG A 196 -7.72 -8.08 9.79
CA ARG A 196 -7.61 -7.73 11.22
C ARG A 196 -6.23 -7.20 11.61
N GLY A 197 -5.15 -7.89 11.24
CA GLY A 197 -3.80 -7.47 11.61
C GLY A 197 -3.43 -6.07 11.08
N VAL A 198 -3.78 -5.78 9.82
CA VAL A 198 -3.54 -4.45 9.21
C VAL A 198 -4.41 -3.38 9.88
N LEU A 199 -5.68 -3.70 10.16
CA LEU A 199 -6.60 -2.78 10.82
C LEU A 199 -6.19 -2.46 12.27
N GLU A 200 -5.68 -3.44 13.02
CA GLU A 200 -5.15 -3.24 14.37
C GLU A 200 -3.91 -2.33 14.36
N VAL A 201 -3.03 -2.50 13.38
CA VAL A 201 -1.87 -1.62 13.24
C VAL A 201 -2.30 -0.20 12.86
N ALA A 202 -3.22 -0.04 11.91
CA ALA A 202 -3.78 1.27 11.56
C ALA A 202 -4.45 1.97 12.75
N ALA A 203 -5.23 1.22 13.55
CA ALA A 203 -5.88 1.74 14.75
C ALA A 203 -4.86 2.22 15.81
N ARG A 204 -3.77 1.46 16.02
CA ARG A 204 -2.66 1.88 16.89
C ARG A 204 -1.95 3.13 16.38
N LEU A 205 -1.72 3.25 15.08
CA LEU A 205 -1.12 4.46 14.48
C LEU A 205 -1.99 5.70 14.69
N LEU A 206 -3.31 5.57 14.50
CA LEU A 206 -4.27 6.64 14.77
C LEU A 206 -4.25 7.06 16.25
N ARG A 207 -4.11 6.10 17.16
CA ARG A 207 -3.95 6.38 18.59
C ARG A 207 -2.68 7.18 18.88
N VAL A 208 -1.54 6.80 18.30
CA VAL A 208 -0.27 7.54 18.47
C VAL A 208 -0.40 8.98 17.98
N ARG A 209 -0.97 9.19 16.79
CA ARG A 209 -1.21 10.52 16.23
C ARG A 209 -2.14 11.38 17.07
N GLY A 210 -3.14 10.77 17.72
CA GLY A 210 -4.01 11.47 18.65
C GLY A 210 -3.26 11.95 19.89
N LEU A 211 -2.35 11.11 20.42
CA LEU A 211 -1.51 11.45 21.56
C LEU A 211 -0.53 12.59 21.22
N GLU A 212 0.12 12.55 20.06
CA GLU A 212 1.01 13.63 19.59
C GLU A 212 0.27 14.97 19.50
N ARG A 213 -0.90 14.99 18.85
CA ARG A 213 -1.75 16.19 18.76
C ARG A 213 -2.25 16.69 20.12
N SER A 214 -2.46 15.79 21.09
CA SER A 214 -2.83 16.19 22.45
C SER A 214 -1.66 16.79 23.22
N LEU A 215 -0.44 16.26 23.02
CA LEU A 215 0.78 16.78 23.64
C LEU A 215 1.13 18.17 23.09
N GLU A 216 1.00 18.38 21.77
CA GLU A 216 1.18 19.69 21.13
C GLU A 216 0.22 20.73 21.73
N ARG A 217 -1.07 20.40 21.82
CA ARG A 217 -2.09 21.29 22.43
C ARG A 217 -1.78 21.66 23.88
N MET A 218 -1.36 20.69 24.70
CA MET A 218 -1.00 20.96 26.10
C MET A 218 0.25 21.83 26.23
N GLN A 219 1.21 21.73 25.29
CA GLN A 219 2.39 22.60 25.27
C GLN A 219 2.02 24.04 24.85
N GLU A 220 1.11 24.20 23.89
CA GLU A 220 0.59 25.50 23.47
C GLU A 220 -0.23 26.20 24.57
N GLU A 221 -1.02 25.44 25.35
CA GLU A 221 -1.82 25.97 26.47
C GLU A 221 -0.99 26.28 27.73
N SER A 222 0.24 25.76 27.82
CA SER A 222 1.16 25.99 28.95
C SER A 222 2.14 27.16 28.72
N LEU A 223 2.10 27.78 27.53
CA LEU A 223 2.87 28.96 27.12
C LEU A 223 2.03 30.24 27.23
#